data_AF-A0A7W1Z8X5-F1
#
_entry.id   AF-A0A7W1Z8X5-F1
#
_cell.length_a   1.000
_cell.length_b   1.000
_cell.length_c   1.000
_cell.angle_alpha   90.00
_cell.angle_beta   90.00
_cell.angle_gamma   90.00
#
_symmetry.space_group_name_H-M   'P 1'
#
loop_
_entity.id
_entity.type
_entity.pdbx_description
1 polymer ?
#
loop_
_entity_poly.entity_id
_entity_poly.type
_entity_poly.pdbx_seq_one_letter_code
_entity_poly.pdbx_strand_id
1 'polypeptide(L)' 'PYMHDGRFSTLEQVVEHYNSGIQQHRNLDDRLTTSGLRGGPPKRYSLTAYQKSSVVAFLKTLTDQQFLTDVRFSDPFK' A
#
# COMPACT_ATOMS: atom_id res chain seq x y z
N PRO A 1 2.12 11.28 -0.30
CA PRO A 1 2.26 10.35 -1.44
C PRO A 1 2.71 8.97 -0.93
N TYR A 2 2.59 7.91 -1.74
CA TYR A 2 2.90 6.53 -1.37
C TYR A 2 3.90 5.88 -2.33
N MET A 3 4.46 4.74 -1.91
CA MET A 3 5.62 4.06 -2.52
C MET A 3 6.92 4.86 -2.40
N HIS A 4 8.05 4.23 -2.75
CA HIS A 4 9.38 4.85 -2.66
C HIS A 4 9.60 5.99 -3.67
N ASP A 5 8.85 5.97 -4.77
CA ASP A 5 8.90 6.95 -5.86
C ASP A 5 7.75 7.98 -5.79
N GLY A 6 6.87 7.87 -4.79
CA GLY A 6 5.75 8.79 -4.58
C GLY A 6 4.66 8.72 -5.66
N ARG A 7 4.67 7.70 -6.54
CA ARG A 7 3.81 7.63 -7.73
C ARG A 7 2.31 7.54 -7.45
N PHE A 8 1.92 7.18 -6.23
CA PHE A 8 0.52 7.08 -5.85
C PHE A 8 0.14 8.18 -4.85
N SER A 9 -1.04 8.77 -5.09
CA SER A 9 -1.61 9.84 -4.27
C SER A 9 -2.59 9.31 -3.23
N THR A 10 -3.12 8.09 -3.38
CA THR A 10 -4.16 7.53 -2.50
C THR A 10 -3.87 6.09 -2.05
N LEU A 11 -4.47 5.67 -0.93
CA LEU A 11 -4.40 4.28 -0.46
C LEU A 11 -5.11 3.32 -1.42
N GLU A 12 -6.16 3.78 -2.10
CA GLU A 12 -6.91 3.01 -3.09
C GLU A 12 -6.00 2.60 -4.27
N GLN A 13 -5.12 3.50 -4.72
CA GLN A 13 -4.12 3.19 -5.76
C GLN A 13 -3.08 2.17 -5.27
N VAL A 14 -2.67 2.27 -4.00
CA VAL A 14 -1.77 1.28 -3.37
C VAL A 14 -2.43 -0.10 -3.33
N VAL A 15 -3.68 -0.19 -2.88
CA VAL A 15 -4.43 -1.45 -2.82
C VAL A 15 -4.65 -2.01 -4.23
N GLU A 16 -4.97 -1.17 -5.22
CA GLU A 16 -5.11 -1.62 -6.61
C GLU A 16 -3.79 -2.16 -7.19
N HIS A 17 -2.66 -1.54 -6.85
CA HIS A 17 -1.35 -2.02 -7.26
C HIS A 17 -1.10 -3.46 -6.81
N TYR A 18 -1.39 -3.79 -5.55
CA TYR A 18 -1.23 -5.16 -5.07
C TYR A 18 -2.32 -6.10 -5.60
N ASN A 19 -3.54 -5.61 -5.83
CA ASN A 19 -4.64 -6.42 -6.34
C ASN A 19 -4.37 -6.95 -7.77
N SER A 20 -3.98 -6.04 -8.68
CA SER A 20 -3.86 -6.35 -10.11
C SER A 20 -2.68 -5.65 -10.81
N GLY A 21 -2.05 -4.66 -10.17
CA GLY A 21 -1.02 -3.82 -10.78
C GLY A 21 0.42 -4.32 -10.64
N ILE A 22 0.68 -5.47 -10.01
CA ILE A 22 2.01 -6.05 -9.88
C ILE A 22 2.54 -6.40 -11.29
N GLN A 23 3.72 -5.88 -11.62
CA GLN A 23 4.37 -6.10 -12.90
C GLN A 23 5.47 -7.15 -12.77
N GLN A 24 5.62 -7.96 -13.81
CA GLN A 24 6.72 -8.92 -13.86
C GLN A 24 8.05 -8.18 -13.99
N HIS A 25 9.03 -8.59 -13.20
CA HIS A 25 10.38 -8.05 -13.26
C HIS A 25 11.37 -9.08 -12.75
N ARG A 26 12.62 -9.11 -13.26
CA ARG A 26 13.66 -10.06 -12.81
C ARG A 26 13.93 -10.07 -11.31
N ASN A 27 13.61 -8.97 -10.64
CA ASN A 27 13.80 -8.78 -9.20
C ASN A 27 12.48 -8.82 -8.40
N LEU A 28 11.37 -9.25 -8.99
CA LEU A 28 10.11 -9.42 -8.27
C LEU A 28 10.28 -10.47 -7.18
N ASP A 29 9.91 -10.11 -5.95
CA ASP A 29 9.96 -10.99 -4.78
C ASP A 29 9.09 -12.23 -5.01
N ASP A 30 9.57 -13.40 -4.59
CA ASP A 30 8.94 -14.69 -4.81
C ASP A 30 7.52 -14.77 -4.20
N ARG A 31 7.28 -14.10 -3.07
CA ARG A 31 5.95 -14.01 -2.42
C ARG A 31 4.90 -13.29 -3.26
N LEU A 32 5.33 -12.47 -4.21
CA LEU A 32 4.48 -11.74 -5.14
C LEU A 32 4.32 -12.46 -6.48
N THR A 33 4.82 -13.69 -6.59
CA THR A 33 4.68 -14.53 -7.79
C THR A 33 3.72 -15.68 -7.55
N THR A 34 3.13 -16.21 -8.61
CA THR A 34 2.30 -17.42 -8.54
C THR A 34 3.13 -18.69 -8.44
N SER A 35 4.37 -18.67 -8.92
CA SER A 35 5.28 -19.83 -8.93
C SER A 35 6.12 -19.97 -7.65
N GLY A 36 6.13 -18.97 -6.77
CA GLY A 36 7.06 -18.92 -5.63
C GLY A 36 8.53 -18.80 -6.08
N LEU A 37 8.77 -18.25 -7.27
CA LEU A 37 10.10 -18.07 -7.84
C LEU A 37 10.36 -16.59 -8.06
N ARG A 38 11.52 -16.11 -7.65
CA ARG A 38 11.94 -14.72 -7.87
C ARG A 38 11.86 -14.38 -9.37
N GLY A 39 11.16 -13.31 -9.69
CA GLY A 39 10.94 -12.85 -11.07
C GLY A 39 9.94 -13.67 -11.91
N GLY A 40 9.27 -14.65 -11.29
CA GLY A 40 8.18 -15.40 -11.89
C GLY A 40 6.92 -14.58 -12.16
N PRO A 41 5.86 -15.21 -12.70
CA PRO A 41 4.62 -14.53 -13.07
C PRO A 41 3.97 -13.84 -11.86
N PRO A 42 3.53 -12.57 -11.97
CA PRO A 42 2.93 -11.83 -10.87
C PRO A 42 1.65 -12.46 -10.34
N LYS A 43 1.47 -12.38 -9.02
CA LYS A 43 0.22 -12.73 -8.35
C LYS A 43 -0.86 -11.69 -8.64
N ARG A 44 -2.08 -12.16 -8.88
CA ARG A 44 -3.29 -11.34 -8.98
C ARG A 44 -4.28 -11.84 -7.94
N TYR A 45 -4.75 -10.95 -7.08
CA TYR A 45 -5.62 -11.34 -5.95
C TYR A 45 -7.10 -11.27 -6.31
N SER A 46 -7.46 -10.53 -7.37
CA SER A 46 -8.83 -10.42 -7.87
C SER A 46 -9.85 -10.07 -6.78
N LEU A 47 -9.47 -9.16 -5.89
CA LEU A 47 -10.29 -8.68 -4.79
C LEU A 47 -11.54 -7.98 -5.33
N THR A 48 -12.67 -8.23 -4.68
CA THR A 48 -13.91 -7.49 -4.95
C THR A 48 -13.78 -6.03 -4.54
N ALA A 49 -14.66 -5.17 -5.06
CA ALA A 49 -14.72 -3.76 -4.64
C ALA A 49 -14.89 -3.62 -3.13
N TYR A 50 -15.71 -4.49 -2.51
CA TYR A 50 -15.91 -4.53 -1.07
C TYR A 50 -14.62 -4.90 -0.32
N GLN A 51 -13.91 -5.95 -0.75
CA GLN A 51 -12.65 -6.33 -0.09
C GLN A 51 -11.60 -5.23 -0.17
N LYS A 52 -11.49 -4.55 -1.33
CA LYS A 52 -10.56 -3.41 -1.47
C LYS A 52 -10.92 -2.27 -0.52
N SER A 53 -12.20 -1.89 -0.43
CA SER A 53 -12.61 -0.82 0.47
C SER A 53 -12.46 -1.20 1.94
N SER A 54 -12.69 -2.47 2.32
CA SER A 54 -12.44 -2.97 3.68
C SER A 54 -10.97 -2.88 4.07
N VAL A 55 -10.03 -3.20 3.18
CA VAL A 55 -8.59 -3.03 3.44
C VAL A 55 -8.25 -1.56 3.64
N VAL A 56 -8.75 -0.67 2.78
CA VAL A 56 -8.54 0.78 2.95
C VAL A 56 -9.13 1.27 4.27
N ALA A 57 -10.32 0.81 4.64
CA ALA A 57 -10.96 1.16 5.90
C ALA A 57 -10.12 0.71 7.10
N PHE A 58 -9.61 -0.52 7.08
CA PHE A 58 -8.69 -1.03 8.10
C PHE A 58 -7.41 -0.19 8.19
N LEU A 59 -6.77 0.14 7.06
CA LEU A 59 -5.55 0.97 7.08
C LEU A 59 -5.81 2.37 7.67
N LYS A 60 -7.00 2.94 7.45
CA LYS A 60 -7.37 4.24 8.04
C LYS A 60 -7.52 4.20 9.56
N THR A 61 -7.75 3.03 10.17
CA THR A 61 -7.79 2.89 11.64
C THR A 61 -6.41 3.01 12.29
N LEU A 62 -5.33 2.97 11.50
CA LEU A 62 -3.95 3.07 12.00
C LEU A 62 -3.50 4.52 12.20
N THR A 63 -4.40 5.49 12.00
CA THR A 63 -4.09 6.91 12.17
C THR A 63 -4.17 7.28 13.64
N ASP A 64 -3.02 7.59 14.25
CA ASP A 64 -2.96 8.15 15.59
C ASP A 64 -3.42 9.62 15.57
N GLN A 65 -4.60 9.89 16.13
CA GLN A 65 -5.18 11.23 16.19
C GLN A 65 -4.47 12.15 17.20
N GLN A 66 -3.89 11.59 18.27
CA GLN A 66 -3.20 12.38 19.27
C GLN A 66 -1.87 12.90 18.72
N PHE A 67 -1.11 12.04 18.03
CA PHE A 67 0.17 12.40 17.43
C PHE A 67 0.06 13.61 16.48
N LEU A 68 -1.04 13.72 15.73
CA LEU A 68 -1.25 14.81 14.76
C LEU A 68 -1.39 16.20 15.39
N THR A 69 -1.80 16.28 16.66
CA THR A 69 -2.11 17.56 17.33
C THR A 69 -1.31 17.78 18.61
N ASP A 70 -0.39 16.87 18.94
CA ASP A 70 0.38 16.96 20.17
C ASP A 70 1.41 18.10 20.09
N VAL A 71 1.30 19.06 21.00
CA VAL A 71 2.21 20.22 21.12
C VAL A 71 3.66 19.79 21.35
N ARG A 72 3.91 18.61 21.91
CA ARG A 72 5.27 18.06 22.07
C ARG A 72 5.98 17.84 20.73
N PHE A 73 5.23 17.67 19.64
CA PHE A 73 5.76 17.43 18.29
C PHE A 73 5.44 18.57 17.31
N SER A 74 4.88 19.69 17.78
CA SER A 74 4.59 20.84 16.92
C SER A 74 5.85 21.62 16.56
N ASP A 75 5.73 22.48 15.55
CA ASP A 75 6.77 23.45 15.18
C ASP A 75 7.06 24.39 16.36
N PRO A 76 8.27 24.40 16.94
CA PRO A 76 8.58 25.20 18.12
C PRO A 76 8.80 26.69 17.80
N PHE A 77 8.76 27.08 16.53
CA PHE A 77 8.97 28.47 16.08
C PHE A 77 7.70 29.16 15.57
N LYS A 78 6.53 28.52 15.77
CA LYS A 78 5.20 29.10 15.52
C LYS A 78 4.45 29.38 16.80
#